data_AF-G5RYX8-F1
#
_entry.id   AF-G5RYX8-F1
#
_cell.length_a   1.000
_cell.length_b   1.000
_cell.length_c   1.000
_cell.angle_alpha   90.00
_cell.angle_beta   90.00
_cell.angle_gamma   90.00
#
_symmetry.space_group_name_H-M   'P 1'
#
loop_
_entity.id
_entity.type
_entity.pdbx_description
1 polymer ?
#
loop_
_entity_poly.entity_id
_entity_poly.type
_entity_poly.pdbx_seq_one_letter_code
_entity_poly.pdbx_strand_id
1 'polypeptide(L)'
;TAAAIAYGLDSGKEGVIAVYDLGGGTFDISILRLSRGVFEVLATGGDSALGGDDFDHLLADYIREQAGIADRSDNRVQRELLDAAIAAKIGRCRYRSR
;
A
#
# COMPACT_ATOMS: atom_id res chain seq x y z
N THR A 1 -9.78 0.31 8.31
CA THR A 1 -11.20 0.48 8.76
C THR A 1 -11.48 1.78 9.51
N ALA A 2 -10.69 2.16 10.54
CA ALA A 2 -10.95 3.36 11.35
C ALA A 2 -11.00 4.69 10.54
N ALA A 3 -10.13 4.85 9.55
CA ALA A 3 -10.10 6.06 8.70
C ALA A 3 -11.37 6.22 7.83
N ALA A 4 -11.92 5.11 7.32
CA ALA A 4 -13.14 5.14 6.52
C ALA A 4 -14.40 5.39 7.37
N ILE A 5 -14.41 4.90 8.61
CA ILE A 5 -15.45 5.22 9.59
C ILE A 5 -15.49 6.73 9.86
N ALA A 6 -14.32 7.36 10.07
CA ALA A 6 -14.23 8.80 10.29
C ALA A 6 -14.76 9.62 9.09
N TYR A 7 -14.44 9.20 7.85
CA TYR A 7 -14.87 9.91 6.64
C TYR A 7 -16.35 9.68 6.28
N GLY A 8 -16.86 8.46 6.50
CA GLY A 8 -18.27 8.12 6.27
C GLY A 8 -19.23 8.82 7.21
N LEU A 9 -18.82 9.02 8.48
CA LEU A 9 -19.61 9.75 9.47
C LEU A 9 -19.69 11.25 9.18
N ASP A 10 -18.56 11.86 8.80
CA ASP A 10 -18.48 13.31 8.56
C ASP A 10 -19.22 13.73 7.27
N SER A 11 -19.30 12.82 6.29
CA SER A 11 -19.97 13.10 5.01
C SER A 11 -21.48 12.84 4.99
N GLY A 12 -22.05 12.22 6.04
CA GLY A 12 -23.48 11.89 6.13
C GLY A 12 -23.99 10.94 5.04
N LYS A 13 -23.08 10.26 4.32
CA LYS A 13 -23.42 9.42 3.16
C LYS A 13 -23.82 8.02 3.60
N GLU A 14 -25.09 7.68 3.47
CA GLU A 14 -25.55 6.30 3.59
C GLU A 14 -25.19 5.47 2.35
N GLY A 15 -25.07 4.14 2.52
CA GLY A 15 -24.84 3.21 1.42
C GLY A 15 -23.75 2.18 1.69
N VAL A 16 -23.28 1.54 0.60
CA VAL A 16 -22.20 0.54 0.65
C VAL A 16 -20.88 1.21 0.31
N ILE A 17 -19.86 0.99 1.13
CA ILE A 17 -18.53 1.59 1.05
C ILE A 17 -17.51 0.45 0.98
N ALA A 18 -16.56 0.54 0.05
CA ALA A 18 -15.37 -0.30 0.07
C ALA A 18 -14.22 0.48 0.71
N VAL A 19 -13.58 -0.13 1.71
CA VAL A 19 -12.38 0.38 2.35
C VAL A 19 -11.21 -0.45 1.82
N TYR A 20 -10.31 0.22 1.12
CA TYR A 20 -9.09 -0.37 0.58
C TYR A 20 -7.91 0.14 1.42
N ASP A 21 -7.13 -0.78 1.99
CA ASP A 21 -5.95 -0.48 2.80
C ASP A 21 -4.76 -1.27 2.25
N LEU A 22 -3.78 -0.56 1.70
CA LEU A 22 -2.54 -1.15 1.18
C LEU A 22 -1.39 -0.64 2.04
N GLY A 23 -1.00 -1.45 3.01
CA GLY A 23 0.08 -1.17 3.96
C GLY A 23 1.46 -1.54 3.40
N GLY A 24 2.44 -1.65 4.29
CA GLY A 24 3.81 -2.07 3.93
C GLY A 24 3.89 -3.55 3.55
N GLY A 25 3.28 -4.45 4.32
CA GLY A 25 3.33 -5.89 4.06
C GLY A 25 1.98 -6.58 3.87
N THR A 26 0.88 -5.84 4.00
CA THR A 26 -0.47 -6.40 3.89
C THR A 26 -1.37 -5.54 3.02
N PHE A 27 -2.31 -6.22 2.38
CA PHE A 27 -3.40 -5.63 1.62
C PHE A 27 -4.70 -6.11 2.26
N ASP A 28 -5.52 -5.19 2.73
CA ASP A 28 -6.79 -5.46 3.36
C ASP A 28 -7.91 -4.72 2.62
N ILE A 29 -9.03 -5.41 2.39
CA ILE A 29 -10.25 -4.84 1.83
C ILE A 29 -11.45 -5.18 2.70
N SER A 30 -12.31 -4.20 2.96
CA SER A 30 -13.56 -4.41 3.70
C SER A 30 -14.71 -3.73 3.00
N ILE A 31 -15.83 -4.44 2.87
CA ILE A 31 -17.09 -3.89 2.39
C ILE A 31 -17.96 -3.59 3.60
N LEU A 32 -18.31 -2.31 3.76
CA LEU A 32 -19.10 -1.79 4.87
C LEU A 32 -20.42 -1.25 4.35
N ARG A 33 -21.48 -1.35 5.15
CA ARG A 33 -22.74 -0.64 4.94
C ARG A 33 -22.90 0.41 6.04
N LEU A 34 -23.13 1.66 5.66
CA LEU A 34 -23.53 2.72 6.57
C LEU A 34 -25.02 2.98 6.43
N SER A 35 -25.76 2.78 7.52
CA SER A 35 -27.21 3.02 7.60
C SER A 35 -27.54 3.62 8.95
N ARG A 36 -28.18 4.79 8.96
CA ARG A 36 -28.59 5.50 10.20
C ARG A 36 -27.45 5.67 11.21
N GLY A 37 -26.24 5.96 10.72
CA GLY A 37 -25.05 6.15 11.55
C GLY A 37 -24.42 4.86 12.11
N VAL A 38 -24.93 3.68 11.75
CA VAL A 38 -24.34 2.38 12.13
C VAL A 38 -23.57 1.79 10.96
N PHE A 39 -22.34 1.36 11.22
CA PHE A 39 -21.55 0.58 10.28
C PHE A 39 -21.74 -0.92 10.51
N GLU A 40 -22.07 -1.61 9.43
CA GLU A 40 -22.12 -3.06 9.37
C GLU A 40 -21.02 -3.56 8.42
N VAL A 41 -20.23 -4.53 8.88
CA VAL A 41 -19.24 -5.20 8.03
C VAL A 41 -19.94 -6.28 7.23
N LEU A 42 -20.00 -6.13 5.91
CA LEU A 42 -20.61 -7.12 5.02
C LEU A 42 -19.61 -8.20 4.60
N ALA A 43 -18.35 -7.81 4.37
CA ALA A 43 -17.28 -8.72 4.00
C ALA A 43 -15.91 -8.12 4.33
N THR A 44 -14.95 -8.98 4.63
CA THR A 44 -13.53 -8.65 4.72
C THR A 44 -12.73 -9.65 3.91
N GLY A 45 -11.63 -9.21 3.34
CA GLY A 45 -10.68 -10.05 2.63
C GLY A 45 -9.36 -9.31 2.49
N GLY A 46 -8.41 -9.92 1.80
CA GLY A 46 -7.09 -9.35 1.64
C GLY A 46 -6.02 -10.41 1.38
N ASP A 47 -4.79 -9.95 1.35
CA ASP A 47 -3.59 -10.75 1.25
C ASP A 47 -2.58 -10.28 2.30
N SER A 48 -2.22 -11.17 3.23
CA SER A 48 -1.28 -10.89 4.32
C SER A 48 0.19 -10.90 3.89
N ALA A 49 0.47 -11.21 2.62
CA ALA A 49 1.80 -11.29 2.05
C ALA A 49 1.98 -10.37 0.83
N LEU A 50 1.11 -9.35 0.70
CA LEU A 50 1.16 -8.35 -0.35
C LEU A 50 1.11 -6.94 0.25
N GLY A 51 2.06 -6.08 -0.05
CA GLY A 51 2.06 -4.69 0.38
C GLY A 51 3.07 -3.82 -0.36
N GLY A 52 3.31 -2.63 0.20
CA GLY A 52 4.30 -1.66 -0.26
C GLY A 52 5.72 -2.18 -0.39
N ASP A 53 6.09 -3.21 0.38
CA ASP A 53 7.41 -3.82 0.40
C ASP A 53 7.64 -4.64 -0.88
N ASP A 54 6.60 -5.27 -1.44
CA ASP A 54 6.68 -5.94 -2.75
C ASP A 54 7.03 -4.95 -3.86
N PHE A 55 6.46 -3.75 -3.80
CA PHE A 55 6.81 -2.68 -4.74
C PHE A 55 8.25 -2.20 -4.56
N ASP A 56 8.74 -2.14 -3.32
CA ASP A 56 10.15 -1.80 -3.06
C ASP A 56 11.09 -2.86 -3.64
N HIS A 57 10.78 -4.13 -3.45
CA HIS A 57 11.55 -5.23 -4.02
C HIS A 57 11.52 -5.25 -5.55
N LEU A 58 10.34 -5.07 -6.16
CA LEU A 58 10.22 -4.97 -7.62
C LEU A 58 11.03 -3.80 -8.19
N LEU A 59 11.02 -2.65 -7.51
CA LEU A 59 11.76 -1.48 -7.95
C LEU A 59 13.27 -1.64 -7.72
N ALA A 60 13.70 -2.28 -6.62
CA ALA A 60 15.10 -2.62 -6.38
C ALA A 60 15.64 -3.57 -7.45
N ASP A 61 14.84 -4.58 -7.82
CA ASP A 61 15.16 -5.51 -8.91
C ASP A 61 15.30 -4.78 -10.25
N TYR A 62 14.40 -3.84 -10.54
CA TYR A 62 14.48 -3.00 -11.73
C TYR A 62 15.75 -2.12 -11.74
N ILE A 63 16.08 -1.43 -10.63
CA ILE A 63 17.28 -0.59 -10.52
C ILE A 63 18.54 -1.43 -10.75
N ARG A 64 18.60 -2.63 -10.16
CA ARG A 64 19.72 -3.56 -10.32
C ARG A 64 19.94 -3.93 -11.78
N GLU A 65 18.86 -4.26 -12.50
CA GLU A 65 18.91 -4.60 -13.92
C GLU A 65 19.41 -3.42 -14.76
N GLN A 66 18.92 -2.20 -14.49
CA GLN A 66 19.38 -1.00 -15.19
C GLN A 66 20.86 -0.67 -14.89
N ALA A 67 21.35 -1.00 -13.70
CA ALA A 67 22.75 -0.82 -13.33
C ALA A 67 23.67 -1.93 -13.87
N GLY A 68 23.14 -2.97 -14.52
CA GLY A 68 23.92 -4.10 -15.05
C GLY A 68 24.53 -5.00 -13.97
N ILE A 69 23.98 -4.98 -12.75
CA ILE A 69 24.49 -5.78 -11.63
C ILE A 69 23.88 -7.18 -11.69
N ALA A 70 24.67 -8.17 -12.13
CA ALA A 70 24.20 -9.56 -12.25
C ALA A 70 24.24 -10.32 -10.91
N ASP A 71 25.15 -9.95 -10.02
CA ASP A 71 25.33 -10.63 -8.74
C ASP A 71 24.22 -10.27 -7.75
N ARG A 72 23.57 -11.30 -7.20
CA ARG A 72 22.55 -11.19 -6.15
C ARG A 72 23.07 -11.67 -4.80
N SER A 73 24.32 -12.10 -4.67
CA SER A 73 24.83 -12.71 -3.45
C SER A 73 25.33 -11.70 -2.40
N ASP A 74 25.68 -10.47 -2.82
CA ASP A 74 26.11 -9.42 -1.90
C ASP A 74 24.91 -8.75 -1.20
N ASN A 75 24.67 -9.18 0.05
CA ASN A 75 23.63 -8.64 0.93
C ASN A 75 23.75 -7.12 1.17
N ARG A 76 24.96 -6.54 1.11
CA ARG A 76 25.15 -5.10 1.27
C ARG A 76 24.61 -4.35 0.05
N VAL A 77 24.96 -4.83 -1.15
CA VAL A 77 24.48 -4.25 -2.41
C VAL A 77 22.96 -4.39 -2.52
N GLN A 78 22.40 -5.54 -2.14
CA GLN A 78 20.94 -5.72 -2.09
C GLN A 78 20.25 -4.70 -1.19
N ARG A 79 20.83 -4.43 -0.01
CA ARG A 79 20.29 -3.45 0.92
C ARG A 79 20.35 -2.02 0.37
N GLU A 80 21.47 -1.64 -0.25
CA GLU A 80 21.63 -0.33 -0.88
C GLU A 80 20.62 -0.12 -2.02
N LEU A 81 20.37 -1.15 -2.83
CA LEU A 81 19.36 -1.13 -3.89
C LEU A 81 17.95 -0.98 -3.33
N LEU A 82 17.63 -1.67 -2.23
CA LEU A 82 16.33 -1.55 -1.57
C LEU A 82 16.11 -0.16 -0.96
N ASP A 83 17.12 0.40 -0.29
CA ASP A 83 17.05 1.75 0.27
C ASP A 83 16.85 2.81 -0.85
N ALA A 84 17.54 2.65 -1.97
CA ALA A 84 17.36 3.50 -3.15
C ALA A 84 15.97 3.37 -3.76
N ALA A 85 15.41 2.16 -3.82
CA ALA A 85 14.06 1.89 -4.29
C ALA A 85 12.99 2.55 -3.40
N ILE A 86 13.10 2.38 -2.07
CA ILE A 86 12.19 3.01 -1.10
C ILE A 86 12.22 4.53 -1.25
N ALA A 87 13.42 5.12 -1.33
CA ALA A 87 13.58 6.56 -1.52
C ALA A 87 12.93 7.05 -2.82
N ALA A 88 13.12 6.32 -3.93
CA ALA A 88 12.52 6.63 -5.21
C ALA A 88 10.98 6.52 -5.19
N LYS A 89 10.44 5.46 -4.57
CA LYS A 89 8.99 5.24 -4.40
C LYS A 89 8.36 6.39 -3.63
N ILE A 90 8.89 6.72 -2.44
CA ILE A 90 8.38 7.79 -1.60
C ILE A 90 8.50 9.15 -2.30
N GLY A 91 9.64 9.41 -2.95
CA GLY A 91 9.89 10.63 -3.70
C GLY A 91 8.85 10.87 -4.81
N ARG A 92 8.50 9.82 -5.57
CA ARG A 92 7.49 9.91 -6.63
C ARG A 92 6.06 10.06 -6.11
N CYS A 93 5.71 9.41 -5.00
CA CYS A 93 4.40 9.59 -4.36
C CYS A 93 4.20 11.04 -3.86
N ARG A 94 5.27 11.70 -3.41
CA ARG A 94 5.22 13.09 -2.93
C ARG A 94 5.26 14.14 -4.05
N TYR A 95 5.60 13.75 -5.28
CA TYR A 95 5.77 14.69 -6.40
C TYR A 95 4.47 15.12 -7.07
N ARG A 96 3.31 14.69 -6.57
CA ARG A 96 2.00 14.93 -7.19
C ARG A 96 1.19 15.98 -6.41
N SER A 97 1.77 17.18 -6.30
CA SER A 97 1.07 18.42 -5.94
C SER A 97 1.72 19.61 -6.64
N ARG A 98 1.58 19.67 -7.97
CA ARG A 98 1.58 20.91 -8.75
C ARG A 98 0.51 20.80 -9.82
#